data_AF-A0A2P8VLX8-F1
#
_entry.id   AF-A0A2P8VLX8-F1
#
_cell.length_a   1.000
_cell.length_b   1.000
_cell.length_c   1.000
_cell.angle_alpha   90.00
_cell.angle_beta   90.00
_cell.angle_gamma   90.00
#
_symmetry.space_group_name_H-M   'P 1'
#
loop_
_entity.id
_entity.type
_entity.pdbx_description
1 polymer ?
#
loop_
_entity_poly.entity_id
_entity_poly.type
_entity_poly.pdbx_seq_one_letter_code
_entity_poly.pdbx_strand_id
1 'polypeptide(L)'
;MLCLMKKSTATFLMTMATATIWLLYLALSPTKIIAVHVSDRAARILLEHPPLTRRTKILWWKQNVDMLRQQYNIPVIDTDGYFYVSV
;
A
#
# COMPACT_ATOMS: atom_id res chain seq x y z
N MET A 1 -14.50 37.97 20.93
CA MET A 1 -13.46 36.92 21.03
C MET A 1 -14.03 35.49 21.05
N LEU A 2 -14.99 35.14 21.92
CA LEU A 2 -15.58 33.78 22.00
C LEU A 2 -16.14 33.21 20.66
N CYS A 3 -16.75 34.04 19.82
CA CYS A 3 -17.33 33.59 18.55
C CYS A 3 -16.27 33.23 17.47
N LEU A 4 -15.09 33.85 17.51
CA LEU A 4 -13.99 33.56 16.57
C LEU A 4 -13.31 32.21 16.90
N MET A 5 -13.15 31.91 18.20
CA MET A 5 -12.56 30.65 18.66
C MET A 5 -13.43 29.45 18.29
N LYS A 6 -14.77 29.54 18.49
CA LYS A 6 -15.72 28.47 18.14
C LYS A 6 -15.75 28.13 16.64
N LYS A 7 -15.58 29.12 15.77
CA LYS A 7 -15.45 28.91 14.31
C LYS A 7 -14.12 28.25 13.94
N SER A 8 -13.02 28.67 14.59
CA SER A 8 -11.69 28.07 14.39
C SER A 8 -11.61 26.61 14.88
N THR A 9 -12.28 26.27 15.98
CA THR A 9 -12.40 24.88 16.45
C THR A 9 -13.21 24.04 15.48
N ALA A 10 -14.32 24.57 14.96
CA ALA A 10 -15.16 23.86 13.98
C ALA A 10 -14.41 23.57 12.68
N THR A 11 -13.62 24.52 12.17
CA THR A 11 -12.80 24.31 10.96
C THR A 11 -11.74 23.23 11.18
N PHE A 12 -11.10 23.21 12.36
CA PHE A 12 -10.09 22.19 12.68
C PHE A 12 -10.69 20.78 12.78
N LEU A 13 -11.88 20.65 13.37
CA LEU A 13 -12.58 19.37 13.42
C LEU A 13 -12.95 18.86 12.03
N MET A 14 -13.37 19.77 11.13
CA MET A 14 -13.73 19.43 9.75
C MET A 14 -12.52 18.93 8.95
N THR A 15 -11.36 19.60 9.07
CA THR A 15 -10.14 19.14 8.38
C THR A 15 -9.66 17.80 8.91
N MET A 16 -9.72 17.59 10.23
CA MET A 16 -9.42 16.31 10.87
C MET A 16 -10.35 15.18 10.38
N ALA A 17 -11.65 15.44 10.31
CA ALA A 17 -12.63 14.46 9.83
C ALA A 17 -12.34 14.08 8.37
N THR A 18 -12.12 15.06 7.50
CA THR A 18 -11.80 14.81 6.07
C THR A 18 -10.51 14.03 5.91
N ALA A 19 -9.45 14.38 6.66
CA ALA A 19 -8.18 13.63 6.63
C ALA A 19 -8.37 12.18 7.09
N THR A 20 -9.19 11.96 8.13
CA THR A 20 -9.49 10.61 8.64
C THR A 20 -10.26 9.78 7.62
N ILE A 21 -11.27 10.36 6.99
CA ILE A 21 -12.06 9.70 5.93
C ILE A 21 -11.15 9.33 4.75
N TRP A 22 -10.25 10.23 4.35
CA TRP A 22 -9.29 9.97 3.27
C TRP A 22 -8.32 8.83 3.60
N LEU A 23 -7.76 8.81 4.82
CA LEU A 23 -6.88 7.74 5.26
C LEU A 23 -7.60 6.39 5.35
N LEU A 24 -8.86 6.39 5.80
CA LEU A 24 -9.70 5.20 5.81
C LEU A 24 -9.96 4.70 4.40
N TYR A 25 -10.32 5.59 3.46
CA TYR A 25 -10.48 5.22 2.06
C TYR A 25 -9.23 4.52 1.53
N LEU A 26 -8.05 5.12 1.70
CA LEU A 26 -6.78 4.52 1.27
C LEU A 26 -6.47 3.18 1.94
N ALA A 27 -6.82 3.00 3.21
CA ALA A 27 -6.54 1.77 3.97
C ALA A 27 -7.51 0.62 3.62
N LEU A 28 -8.74 0.94 3.26
CA LEU A 28 -9.80 -0.02 2.93
C LEU A 28 -9.91 -0.30 1.42
N SER A 29 -9.34 0.55 0.56
CA SER A 29 -9.32 0.31 -0.88
C SER A 29 -8.64 -1.01 -1.21
N PRO A 30 -9.26 -1.87 -2.05
CA PRO A 30 -8.66 -3.13 -2.44
C PRO A 30 -7.41 -2.89 -3.28
N THR A 31 -6.29 -3.47 -2.85
CA THR A 31 -5.03 -3.43 -3.60
C THR A 31 -5.12 -4.31 -4.84
N LYS A 32 -4.89 -3.74 -6.03
CA LYS A 32 -4.94 -4.46 -7.32
C LYS A 32 -3.58 -4.44 -8.01
N ILE A 33 -3.21 -5.53 -8.65
CA ILE A 33 -1.99 -5.58 -9.47
C ILE A 33 -2.31 -4.99 -10.85
N ILE A 34 -1.59 -3.93 -11.23
CA ILE A 34 -1.76 -3.26 -12.53
C ILE A 34 -0.64 -3.56 -13.50
N ALA A 35 0.55 -3.87 -13.00
CA ALA A 35 1.64 -4.37 -13.83
C ALA A 35 2.64 -5.17 -13.00
N VAL A 36 3.31 -6.12 -13.65
CA VAL A 36 4.43 -6.87 -13.06
C VAL A 36 5.59 -6.79 -14.03
N HIS A 37 6.70 -6.25 -13.56
CA HIS A 37 7.96 -6.20 -14.30
C HIS A 37 8.98 -7.06 -13.57
N VAL A 38 9.45 -8.11 -14.23
CA VAL A 38 10.48 -9.01 -13.70
C VAL A 38 11.78 -8.70 -14.43
N SER A 39 12.84 -8.46 -13.66
CA SER A 39 14.22 -8.45 -14.14
C SER A 39 14.98 -9.61 -13.50
N ASP A 40 16.17 -9.91 -14.03
CA ASP A 40 16.98 -11.08 -13.63
C ASP A 40 17.23 -11.21 -12.12
N ARG A 41 17.17 -10.10 -11.37
CA ARG A 41 17.43 -10.08 -9.92
C ARG A 41 16.30 -9.49 -9.08
N ALA A 42 15.26 -8.96 -9.70
CA ALA A 42 14.21 -8.26 -8.96
C ALA A 42 12.85 -8.33 -9.65
N ALA A 43 11.81 -8.37 -8.83
CA ALA A 43 10.44 -8.20 -9.29
C ALA A 43 9.87 -6.87 -8.80
N ARG A 44 9.36 -6.06 -9.74
CA ARG A 44 8.65 -4.82 -9.47
C ARG A 44 7.18 -5.01 -9.78
N ILE A 45 6.37 -5.05 -8.73
CA ILE A 45 4.92 -5.21 -8.80
C ILE A 45 4.32 -3.82 -8.63
N LEU A 46 3.64 -3.34 -9.67
CA LEU A 46 2.93 -2.08 -9.63
C LEU A 46 1.51 -2.32 -9.16
N LEU A 47 1.12 -1.63 -8.09
CA LEU A 47 -0.16 -1.79 -7.43
C LEU A 47 -1.01 -0.52 -7.54
N GLU A 48 -2.29 -0.69 -7.83
CA GLU A 48 -3.32 0.31 -7.57
C GLU A 48 -3.73 0.20 -6.10
N HIS A 49 -3.76 1.33 -5.37
CA HIS A 49 -4.00 1.37 -3.92
C HIS A 49 -3.04 0.47 -3.11
N PRO A 50 -1.73 0.76 -3.12
CA PRO A 50 -0.73 -0.05 -2.45
C PRO A 50 -0.93 -0.06 -0.92
N PRO A 51 -0.52 -1.14 -0.22
CA PRO A 51 -0.63 -1.20 1.23
C PRO A 51 0.19 -0.07 1.88
N LEU A 52 -0.46 0.70 2.76
CA LEU A 52 0.08 1.96 3.28
C LEU A 52 1.31 1.80 4.19
N THR A 53 1.36 0.71 4.97
CA THR A 53 2.42 0.49 5.97
C THR A 53 3.29 -0.68 5.59
N ARG A 54 4.52 -0.73 6.14
CA ARG A 54 5.42 -1.89 5.98
C ARG A 54 4.74 -3.20 6.40
N ARG A 55 3.99 -3.20 7.51
CA ARG A 55 3.29 -4.39 8.01
C ARG A 55 2.24 -4.87 7.02
N THR A 56 1.43 -3.96 6.47
CA THR A 56 0.40 -4.30 5.48
C THR A 56 1.02 -4.76 4.16
N LYS A 57 2.18 -4.22 3.74
CA LYS A 57 2.91 -4.71 2.57
C LYS A 57 3.38 -6.16 2.76
N ILE A 58 3.91 -6.50 3.93
CA ILE A 58 4.32 -7.88 4.25
C ILE A 58 3.11 -8.82 4.29
N LEU A 59 1.98 -8.39 4.85
CA LEU A 59 0.76 -9.20 4.88
C LEU A 59 0.22 -9.45 3.47
N TRP A 60 0.15 -8.40 2.65
CA TRP A 60 -0.25 -8.51 1.26
C TRP A 60 0.66 -9.48 0.50
N TRP A 61 1.98 -9.37 0.66
CA TRP A 61 2.93 -10.30 0.05
C TRP A 61 2.64 -11.76 0.47
N LYS A 62 2.50 -12.02 1.77
CA LYS A 62 2.20 -13.38 2.29
C LYS A 62 0.89 -13.96 1.73
N GLN A 63 -0.12 -13.13 1.50
CA GLN A 63 -1.42 -13.55 0.97
C GLN A 63 -1.38 -13.82 -0.54
N ASN A 64 -0.48 -13.18 -1.28
CA ASN A 64 -0.44 -13.20 -2.74
C ASN A 64 0.74 -14.01 -3.31
N VAL A 65 1.72 -14.40 -2.49
CA VAL A 65 2.96 -15.05 -2.94
C VAL A 65 2.71 -16.32 -3.77
N ASP A 66 1.72 -17.13 -3.39
CA ASP A 66 1.42 -18.37 -4.11
C ASP A 66 0.85 -18.08 -5.51
N MET A 67 -0.06 -17.11 -5.60
CA MET A 67 -0.61 -16.64 -6.89
C MET A 67 0.48 -16.00 -7.75
N LEU A 68 1.35 -15.17 -7.16
CA LEU A 68 2.46 -14.51 -7.86
C LEU A 68 3.48 -15.52 -8.39
N ARG A 69 3.73 -16.60 -7.64
CA ARG A 69 4.57 -17.71 -8.09
C ARG A 69 3.95 -18.42 -9.29
N GLN A 70 2.66 -18.73 -9.23
CA GLN A 70 1.97 -19.45 -10.29
C GLN A 70 1.85 -18.64 -11.59
N GLN A 71 1.56 -17.34 -11.49
CA GLN A 71 1.28 -16.50 -12.67
C GLN A 71 2.51 -15.81 -13.25
N TYR A 72 3.46 -15.41 -12.40
CA TYR A 72 4.58 -14.55 -12.81
C TYR A 72 5.96 -15.14 -12.49
N ASN A 73 6.01 -16.35 -11.90
CA ASN A 73 7.26 -17.00 -11.47
C ASN A 73 8.09 -16.16 -10.47
N ILE A 74 7.40 -15.42 -9.58
CA ILE A 74 8.00 -14.58 -8.53
C ILE A 74 7.85 -15.29 -7.17
N PRO A 75 8.82 -15.20 -6.25
CA PRO A 75 10.08 -14.45 -6.36
C PRO A 75 11.13 -15.14 -7.22
N VAL A 76 11.89 -14.33 -7.97
CA VAL A 76 13.13 -14.77 -8.62
C VAL A 76 14.20 -14.87 -7.55
N ILE A 77 14.68 -16.09 -7.31
CA ILE A 77 15.73 -16.38 -6.35
C ILE A 77 17.07 -16.18 -7.05
N ASP A 78 17.90 -15.29 -6.52
CA ASP A 78 19.27 -15.06 -6.99
C ASP A 78 20.18 -16.21 -6.54
N THR A 79 21.37 -16.29 -7.13
CA THR A 79 22.39 -17.32 -6.88
C THR A 79 22.80 -17.49 -5.42
N ASP A 80 22.65 -16.44 -4.61
CA ASP A 80 22.95 -16.40 -3.18
C ASP A 80 21.75 -16.81 -2.29
N GLY A 81 20.62 -17.18 -2.90
CA GLY A 81 19.39 -17.60 -2.20
C GLY A 81 18.49 -16.45 -1.77
N TYR A 82 18.85 -15.19 -2.06
CA TYR A 82 18.03 -14.03 -1.75
C TYR A 82 17.12 -13.65 -2.92
N PHE A 83 16.09 -12.85 -2.64
CA PHE A 83 15.21 -12.30 -3.66
C PHE A 83 14.84 -10.85 -3.33
N TYR A 84 14.64 -10.05 -4.38
CA TYR A 84 14.25 -8.64 -4.25
C TYR A 84 12.87 -8.42 -4.88
N VAL A 85 11.91 -8.01 -4.05
CA VAL A 85 10.55 -7.69 -4.49
C VAL A 85 10.19 -6.29 -3.98
N SER A 86 9.71 -5.45 -4.89
CA SER A 86 9.15 -4.14 -4.55
C SER A 86 7.66 -4.10 -4.90
N VAL A 87 6.85 -3.69 -3.92
CA VAL A 87 5.38 -3.52 -3.96
C VAL A 87 4.97 -2.13 -3.46
#